data_AF-A0A1Q9CZH8-F1
#
_entry.id   AF-A0A1Q9CZH8-F1
#
_cell.length_a   1.000
_cell.length_b   1.000
_cell.length_c   1.000
_cell.angle_alpha   90.00
_cell.angle_beta   90.00
_cell.angle_gamma   90.00
#
_symmetry.space_group_name_H-M   'P 1'
#
loop_
_entity.id
_entity.type
_entity.pdbx_description
1 polymer ?
#
loop_
_entity_poly.entity_id
_entity_poly.type
_entity_poly.pdbx_seq_one_letter_code
_entity_poly.pdbx_strand_id
1 'polypeptide(L)'
;MPKWGPRPLKFPPMPEEEVLDILRPHGDIHAKLQAAAWAVTTARPSARYQESNDLKKLRRLAQREPPKPTCLEEGRDHAQGGGKRELVRQEHPTAVRQRAKELRDQLSVKCKATPWHPFREDELRPIMAKWKNNKSTGTDRISLEAVRYISLVRGWLGRLLWLLNDILYVSKLLPGLDDGLAVLLPKVAAPQEFADTRPITLSNILLKTLAQLLLRRGLPLLRPIGNLQFCKTGSQSVELILALRRLAQQAHEWRETFWIIKLDVRRLPDSPSLFSAGIGEAIDQVIQDMAGTDIRGDHPRLPPAPFAIGVPPGRRPEIR
;
A
#
# COMPACT_ATOMS: atom_id res chain seq x y z
N MET A 1 19.69 8.00 -18.82
CA MET A 1 18.49 8.01 -17.94
C MET A 1 17.98 6.60 -17.76
N PRO A 2 17.56 6.18 -16.55
CA PRO A 2 16.92 4.88 -16.37
C PRO A 2 15.65 4.83 -17.24
N LYS A 3 15.64 3.92 -18.21
CA LYS A 3 14.45 3.63 -19.01
C LYS A 3 13.48 2.88 -18.11
N TRP A 4 12.43 3.56 -17.68
CA TRP A 4 11.31 2.93 -16.99
C TRP A 4 10.25 2.53 -18.00
N GLY A 5 9.64 1.37 -17.77
CA GLY A 5 8.68 0.81 -18.71
C GLY A 5 8.47 -0.67 -18.50
N PRO A 6 7.53 -1.28 -19.24
CA PRO A 6 7.31 -2.71 -19.20
C PRO A 6 8.49 -3.46 -19.80
N ARG A 7 8.81 -4.59 -19.20
CA ARG A 7 9.81 -5.54 -19.73
C ARG A 7 9.16 -6.90 -19.94
N PRO A 8 8.54 -7.13 -21.11
CA PRO A 8 7.92 -8.40 -21.40
C PRO A 8 8.96 -9.50 -21.59
N LEU A 9 8.52 -10.75 -21.46
CA LEU A 9 9.36 -11.91 -21.77
C LEU A 9 9.84 -11.89 -23.23
N LYS A 10 11.06 -12.39 -23.45
CA LYS A 10 11.59 -12.70 -24.77
C LYS A 10 10.78 -13.84 -25.39
N PHE A 11 10.63 -13.79 -26.70
CA PHE A 11 10.08 -14.89 -27.47
C PHE A 11 11.07 -15.26 -28.58
N PRO A 12 11.56 -16.52 -28.63
CA PRO A 12 11.33 -17.59 -27.64
C PRO A 12 11.92 -17.25 -26.25
N PRO A 13 11.40 -17.84 -25.16
CA PRO A 13 12.03 -17.70 -23.84
C PRO A 13 13.41 -18.38 -23.83
N MET A 14 14.31 -17.86 -23.01
CA MET A 14 15.63 -18.47 -22.78
C MET A 14 15.45 -19.89 -22.24
N PRO A 15 16.27 -20.88 -22.65
CA PRO A 15 16.21 -22.23 -22.10
C PRO A 15 16.36 -22.28 -20.57
N GLU A 16 15.68 -23.22 -19.92
CA GLU A 16 15.70 -23.36 -18.45
C GLU A 16 17.12 -23.54 -17.91
N GLU A 17 17.97 -24.29 -18.61
CA GLU A 17 19.35 -24.58 -18.21
C GLU A 17 20.21 -23.32 -18.13
N GLU A 18 20.07 -22.41 -19.10
CA GLU A 18 20.78 -21.12 -19.10
C GLU A 18 20.31 -20.23 -17.95
N VAL A 19 19.00 -20.25 -17.66
CA VAL A 19 18.46 -19.50 -16.52
C VAL A 19 18.99 -20.07 -15.21
N LEU A 20 19.03 -21.40 -15.05
CA LEU A 20 19.61 -22.07 -13.89
C LEU A 20 21.10 -21.74 -13.70
N ASP A 21 21.84 -21.59 -14.80
CA ASP A 21 23.26 -21.23 -14.77
C ASP A 21 23.50 -19.84 -14.15
N ILE A 22 22.70 -18.85 -14.57
CA ILE A 22 22.71 -17.50 -13.98
C ILE A 22 22.34 -17.56 -12.49
N LEU A 23 21.39 -18.44 -12.18
CA LEU A 23 20.76 -18.61 -10.90
C LEU A 23 21.50 -19.59 -9.96
N ARG A 24 22.77 -19.92 -10.23
CA ARG A 24 23.59 -20.77 -9.34
C ARG A 24 23.53 -20.29 -7.87
N PRO A 25 23.63 -21.19 -6.88
CA PRO A 25 23.32 -20.88 -5.48
C PRO A 25 24.27 -19.92 -4.74
N HIS A 26 25.45 -19.60 -5.29
CA HIS A 26 26.47 -18.79 -4.59
C HIS A 26 26.40 -17.29 -4.92
N GLY A 27 26.28 -16.43 -3.92
CA GLY A 27 26.33 -14.97 -4.07
C GLY A 27 24.99 -14.28 -3.78
N ASP A 28 24.87 -13.00 -4.16
CA ASP A 28 23.66 -12.21 -3.94
C ASP A 28 22.50 -12.70 -4.81
N ILE A 29 21.50 -13.29 -4.17
CA ILE A 29 20.29 -13.84 -4.81
C ILE A 29 19.52 -12.75 -5.54
N HIS A 30 19.47 -11.51 -5.01
CA HIS A 30 18.75 -10.42 -5.65
C HIS A 30 19.44 -10.00 -6.95
N ALA A 31 20.77 -9.83 -6.92
CA ALA A 31 21.56 -9.52 -8.11
C ALA A 31 21.42 -10.62 -9.19
N LYS A 32 21.37 -11.89 -8.79
CA LYS A 32 21.15 -13.00 -9.72
C LYS A 32 19.75 -13.03 -10.30
N LEU A 33 18.74 -12.80 -9.47
CA LEU A 33 17.36 -12.68 -9.94
C LEU A 33 17.22 -11.52 -10.92
N GLN A 34 17.91 -10.41 -10.67
CA GLN A 34 17.98 -9.27 -11.57
C GLN A 34 18.65 -9.64 -12.90
N ALA A 35 19.79 -10.35 -12.86
CA ALA A 35 20.50 -10.80 -14.05
C ALA A 35 19.64 -11.78 -14.88
N ALA A 36 19.01 -12.77 -14.23
CA ALA A 36 18.12 -13.72 -14.89
C ALA A 36 16.89 -13.01 -15.48
N ALA A 37 16.27 -12.09 -14.74
CA ALA A 37 15.15 -11.29 -15.22
C ALA A 37 15.56 -10.43 -16.44
N TRP A 38 16.78 -9.90 -16.45
CA TRP A 38 17.33 -9.18 -17.59
C TRP A 38 17.55 -10.08 -18.79
N ALA A 39 18.06 -11.30 -18.57
CA ALA A 39 18.31 -12.29 -19.59
C ALA A 39 17.02 -12.78 -20.26
N VAL A 40 15.93 -12.95 -19.52
CA VAL A 40 14.65 -13.48 -20.03
C VAL A 40 13.68 -12.43 -20.57
N THR A 41 13.98 -11.12 -20.42
CA THR A 41 13.08 -10.03 -20.86
C THR A 41 13.70 -9.09 -21.87
N THR A 42 12.86 -8.48 -22.71
CA THR A 42 13.26 -7.37 -23.58
C THR A 42 12.80 -6.04 -22.99
N ALA A 43 13.55 -4.96 -23.25
CA ALA A 43 13.01 -3.63 -23.01
C ALA A 43 12.08 -3.28 -24.19
N ARG A 44 10.78 -3.18 -23.94
CA ARG A 44 9.90 -2.56 -24.93
C ARG A 44 10.10 -1.04 -24.88
N PRO A 45 10.28 -0.35 -26.02
CA PRO A 45 10.00 1.06 -26.06
C PRO A 45 8.49 1.20 -25.81
N SER A 46 8.08 1.46 -24.56
CA SER A 46 6.71 1.92 -24.33
C SER A 46 6.49 3.15 -25.20
N ALA A 47 5.27 3.30 -25.74
CA ALA A 47 4.82 4.56 -26.35
C ALA A 47 5.37 5.69 -25.49
N ARG A 48 6.31 6.45 -26.07
CA ARG A 48 7.27 7.22 -25.27
C ARG A 48 6.45 8.26 -24.53
N TYR A 49 6.16 8.02 -23.25
CA TYR A 49 5.90 9.14 -22.37
C TYR A 49 7.23 9.88 -22.28
N GLN A 50 7.43 10.80 -23.22
CA GLN A 50 8.50 11.77 -23.17
C GLN A 50 8.05 12.78 -22.13
N GLU A 51 8.47 12.53 -20.91
CA GLU A 51 8.41 13.53 -19.86
C GLU A 51 8.95 14.85 -20.42
N SER A 52 8.12 15.89 -20.39
CA SER A 52 8.48 17.21 -20.87
C SER A 52 9.72 17.70 -20.13
N ASN A 53 10.48 18.61 -20.74
CA ASN A 53 11.65 19.17 -20.07
C ASN A 53 11.26 19.86 -18.76
N ASP A 54 10.05 20.42 -18.68
CA ASP A 54 9.53 21.07 -17.48
C ASP A 54 9.21 20.06 -16.38
N LEU A 55 8.59 18.92 -16.71
CA LEU A 55 8.38 17.84 -15.74
C LEU A 55 9.70 17.21 -15.27
N LYS A 56 10.70 17.10 -16.16
CA LYS A 56 12.05 16.66 -15.77
C LYS A 56 12.71 17.64 -14.80
N LYS A 57 12.57 18.95 -15.05
CA LYS A 57 13.05 20.01 -14.15
C LYS A 57 12.33 19.94 -12.82
N LEU A 58 10.99 19.86 -12.82
CA LEU A 58 10.17 19.68 -11.61
C LEU A 58 10.60 18.45 -10.83
N ARG A 59 10.72 17.27 -11.44
CA ARG A 59 11.20 16.07 -10.73
C ARG A 59 12.59 16.27 -10.11
N ARG A 60 13.53 16.90 -10.84
CA ARG A 60 14.87 17.20 -10.30
C ARG A 60 14.81 18.20 -9.14
N LEU A 61 13.93 19.19 -9.21
CA LEU A 61 13.68 20.13 -8.11
C LEU A 61 13.12 19.39 -6.90
N ALA A 62 12.07 18.58 -7.06
CA ALA A 62 11.50 17.78 -5.96
C ALA A 62 12.49 16.78 -5.33
N GLN A 63 13.46 16.28 -6.09
CA GLN A 63 14.52 15.41 -5.57
C GLN A 63 15.59 16.16 -4.78
N ARG A 64 15.82 17.45 -5.09
CA ARG A 64 16.85 18.29 -4.43
C ARG A 64 16.28 19.06 -3.24
N GLU A 65 15.09 19.61 -3.42
CA GLU A 65 14.30 20.29 -2.42
C GLU A 65 12.91 19.66 -2.45
N PRO A 66 12.59 18.69 -1.57
CA PRO A 66 11.21 18.25 -1.44
C PRO A 66 10.36 19.50 -1.19
N PRO A 67 9.16 19.60 -1.80
CA PRO A 67 8.36 20.82 -1.72
C PRO A 67 8.23 21.24 -0.26
N LYS A 68 8.85 22.37 0.08
CA LYS A 68 8.71 22.99 1.39
C LYS A 68 7.21 23.19 1.64
N PRO A 69 6.73 23.15 2.88
CA PRO A 69 5.34 23.43 3.22
C PRO A 69 4.97 24.92 3.03
N THR A 70 5.38 25.55 1.93
CA THR A 70 5.05 26.94 1.57
C THR A 70 3.65 27.09 0.98
N CYS A 71 2.96 26.00 0.63
CA CYS A 71 1.53 26.07 0.29
C CYS A 71 0.61 26.33 1.51
N LEU A 72 1.14 26.81 2.63
CA LEU A 72 0.34 27.40 3.71
C LEU A 72 -0.05 28.85 3.40
N GLU A 73 0.63 29.54 2.48
CA GLU A 73 0.40 30.97 2.23
C GLU A 73 -0.41 31.27 0.97
N GLU A 74 -0.18 30.55 -0.14
CA GLU A 74 -0.87 30.84 -1.42
C GLU A 74 -2.33 30.37 -1.48
N GLY A 75 -2.80 29.63 -0.47
CA GLY A 75 -4.22 29.30 -0.30
C GLY A 75 -5.02 30.32 0.54
N ARG A 76 -4.39 31.41 0.99
CA ARG A 76 -5.08 32.45 1.81
C ARG A 76 -6.08 33.27 1.01
N ASP A 77 -5.88 33.46 -0.30
CA ASP A 77 -6.60 34.50 -1.04
C ASP A 77 -7.82 34.01 -1.84
N HIS A 78 -8.07 32.70 -1.91
CA HIS A 78 -9.17 32.15 -2.72
C HIS A 78 -10.28 31.40 -1.94
N ALA A 79 -10.33 31.55 -0.61
CA ALA A 79 -11.39 30.94 0.21
C ALA A 79 -12.17 31.98 1.03
N GLN A 80 -12.88 32.89 0.35
CA GLN A 80 -13.98 33.69 0.94
C GLN A 80 -15.24 32.85 1.23
N GLY A 81 -15.07 31.66 1.81
CA GLY A 81 -16.15 30.72 2.12
C GLY A 81 -15.99 30.09 3.49
N GLY A 82 -16.29 30.85 4.55
CA GLY A 82 -16.97 30.42 5.78
C GLY A 82 -16.47 29.22 6.62
N GLY A 83 -15.33 28.59 6.33
CA GLY A 83 -14.83 27.46 7.13
C GLY A 83 -13.80 27.88 8.18
N LYS A 84 -14.17 27.91 9.46
CA LYS A 84 -13.19 27.97 10.56
C LYS A 84 -12.30 26.73 10.51
N ARG A 85 -11.00 26.91 10.27
CA ARG A 85 -9.99 25.86 10.40
C ARG A 85 -9.41 25.93 11.80
N GLU A 86 -9.78 25.00 12.67
CA GLU A 86 -9.05 24.77 13.92
C GLU A 86 -7.78 23.97 13.62
N LEU A 87 -6.62 24.52 14.01
CA LEU A 87 -5.37 23.78 14.01
C LEU A 87 -5.42 22.73 15.13
N VAL A 88 -5.50 21.46 14.74
CA VAL A 88 -5.24 20.33 15.63
C VAL A 88 -3.86 20.51 16.27
N ARG A 89 -3.76 20.39 17.60
CA ARG A 89 -2.49 20.41 18.35
C ARG A 89 -1.48 19.49 17.66
N GLN A 90 -0.43 20.07 17.08
CA GLN A 90 0.67 19.30 16.54
C GLN A 90 1.48 18.74 17.71
N GLU A 91 1.47 17.42 17.88
CA GLU A 91 2.38 16.76 18.80
C GLU A 91 3.84 17.00 18.36
N HIS A 92 4.71 17.23 19.33
CA HIS A 92 6.12 17.52 19.05
C HIS A 92 6.78 16.31 18.36
N PRO A 93 7.48 16.48 17.21
CA PRO A 93 8.02 15.37 16.41
C PRO A 93 8.91 14.38 17.17
N THR A 94 9.55 14.83 18.24
CA THR A 94 10.39 13.98 19.11
C THR A 94 9.57 13.00 19.94
N ALA A 95 8.40 13.41 20.45
CA ALA A 95 7.52 12.55 21.24
C ALA A 95 7.02 11.38 20.41
N VAL A 96 6.59 11.64 19.16
CA VAL A 96 6.12 10.58 18.26
C VAL A 96 7.25 9.63 17.85
N ARG A 97 8.47 10.14 17.65
CA ARG A 97 9.65 9.29 17.39
C ARG A 97 9.99 8.38 18.57
N GLN A 98 9.90 8.91 19.79
CA GLN A 98 10.16 8.15 21.00
C GLN A 98 9.11 7.05 21.18
N ARG A 99 7.83 7.38 20.99
CA ARG A 99 6.74 6.40 21.05
C ARG A 99 6.86 5.32 19.97
N ALA A 100 7.18 5.69 18.73
CA ALA A 100 7.42 4.73 17.66
C ALA A 100 8.59 3.79 17.95
N LYS A 101 9.62 4.29 18.66
CA LYS A 101 10.73 3.46 19.16
C LYS A 101 10.26 2.51 20.25
N GLU A 102 9.52 3.00 21.24
CA GLU A 102 8.96 2.18 22.32
C GLU A 102 8.05 1.07 21.77
N LEU A 103 7.19 1.36 20.80
CA LEU A 103 6.36 0.36 20.13
C LEU A 103 7.20 -0.68 19.39
N ARG A 104 8.27 -0.25 18.70
CA ARG A 104 9.19 -1.16 18.02
C ARG A 104 9.90 -2.09 19.01
N ASP A 105 10.35 -1.56 20.14
CA ASP A 105 10.99 -2.34 21.20
C ASP A 105 9.97 -3.32 21.82
N GLN A 106 8.76 -2.82 22.08
CA GLN A 106 7.47 -3.51 22.29
C GLN A 106 7.35 -4.81 21.50
N LEU A 107 7.21 -4.62 20.20
CA LEU A 107 7.01 -5.66 19.19
C LEU A 107 8.23 -6.57 19.07
N SER A 108 9.45 -6.04 19.20
CA SER A 108 10.67 -6.85 19.12
C SER A 108 10.75 -7.90 20.22
N VAL A 109 10.27 -7.58 21.42
CA VAL A 109 10.17 -8.57 22.52
C VAL A 109 9.08 -9.59 22.21
N LYS A 110 7.88 -9.15 21.81
CA LYS A 110 6.78 -10.05 21.45
C LYS A 110 7.17 -11.02 20.33
N CYS A 111 7.80 -10.52 19.26
CA CYS A 111 8.25 -11.33 18.12
C CYS A 111 9.22 -12.46 18.50
N LYS A 112 10.00 -12.31 19.58
CA LYS A 112 10.88 -13.39 20.08
C LYS A 112 10.12 -14.52 20.76
N ALA A 113 8.93 -14.25 21.30
CA ALA A 113 8.08 -15.23 21.96
C ALA A 113 6.99 -15.80 21.03
N THR A 114 6.64 -15.09 19.97
CA THR A 114 5.62 -15.52 19.00
C THR A 114 6.14 -16.66 18.11
N PRO A 115 5.38 -17.75 17.93
CA PRO A 115 5.75 -18.83 17.01
C PRO A 115 5.93 -18.35 15.57
N TRP A 116 7.09 -18.66 14.97
CA TRP A 116 7.39 -18.30 13.60
C TRP A 116 6.44 -18.97 12.60
N HIS A 117 5.77 -18.14 11.78
CA HIS A 117 4.87 -18.59 10.72
C HIS A 117 5.36 -18.09 9.36
N PRO A 118 6.16 -18.89 8.62
CA PRO A 118 6.65 -18.51 7.30
C PRO A 118 5.50 -18.44 6.28
N PHE A 119 5.67 -17.63 5.24
CA PHE A 119 4.85 -17.70 4.03
C PHE A 119 5.00 -19.06 3.36
N ARG A 120 3.89 -19.55 2.81
CA ARG A 120 3.81 -20.81 2.09
C ARG A 120 3.50 -20.60 0.60
N GLU A 121 3.74 -21.63 -0.22
CA GLU A 121 3.47 -21.55 -1.66
C GLU A 121 1.99 -21.30 -1.99
N ASP A 122 1.07 -21.82 -1.19
CA ASP A 122 -0.39 -21.62 -1.33
C ASP A 122 -0.81 -20.17 -1.06
N GLU A 123 0.01 -19.39 -0.36
CA GLU A 123 -0.18 -17.95 -0.19
C GLU A 123 0.38 -17.16 -1.38
N LEU A 124 1.55 -17.57 -1.88
CA LEU A 124 2.27 -16.88 -2.95
C LEU A 124 1.62 -17.12 -4.34
N ARG A 125 1.23 -18.36 -4.66
CA ARG A 125 0.69 -18.71 -5.99
C ARG A 125 -0.55 -17.90 -6.37
N PRO A 126 -1.56 -17.67 -5.48
CA PRO A 126 -2.72 -16.87 -5.84
C PRO A 126 -2.39 -15.37 -6.03
N ILE A 127 -1.35 -14.88 -5.37
CA ILE A 127 -0.84 -13.51 -5.60
C ILE A 127 -0.23 -13.43 -7.00
N MET A 128 0.64 -14.39 -7.32
CA MET A 128 1.29 -14.49 -8.63
C MET A 128 0.27 -14.65 -9.76
N ALA A 129 -0.81 -15.40 -9.56
CA ALA A 129 -1.88 -15.57 -10.55
C ALA A 129 -2.57 -14.23 -10.93
N LYS A 130 -2.66 -13.28 -9.98
CA LYS A 130 -3.26 -11.96 -10.21
C LYS A 130 -2.31 -10.96 -10.89
N TRP A 131 -1.04 -11.30 -11.07
CA TRP A 131 -0.09 -10.40 -11.71
C TRP A 131 -0.46 -10.16 -13.17
N LYS A 132 -0.51 -8.88 -13.54
CA LYS A 132 -0.78 -8.45 -14.91
C LYS A 132 0.54 -8.32 -15.66
N ASN A 133 0.54 -8.74 -16.92
CA ASN A 133 1.66 -8.56 -17.83
C ASN A 133 1.80 -7.09 -18.23
N ASN A 134 2.94 -6.73 -18.82
CA ASN A 134 3.27 -5.40 -19.34
C ASN A 134 3.14 -4.28 -18.30
N LYS A 135 3.52 -4.56 -17.04
CA LYS A 135 3.62 -3.54 -15.98
C LYS A 135 5.03 -2.99 -15.89
N SER A 136 5.12 -1.71 -15.57
CA SER A 136 6.40 -1.03 -15.36
C SER A 136 7.16 -1.65 -14.19
N THR A 137 8.47 -1.79 -14.37
CA THR A 137 9.38 -2.33 -13.36
C THR A 137 9.82 -1.26 -12.35
N GLY A 138 10.33 -1.70 -11.20
CA GLY A 138 11.01 -0.82 -10.25
C GLY A 138 12.40 -0.41 -10.71
N THR A 139 13.20 0.09 -9.77
CA THR A 139 14.61 0.44 -10.00
C THR A 139 15.47 -0.80 -10.26
N ASP A 140 15.07 -1.95 -9.71
CA ASP A 140 15.66 -3.28 -9.95
C ASP A 140 15.50 -3.79 -11.40
N ARG A 141 14.54 -3.23 -12.15
CA ARG A 141 14.19 -3.66 -13.52
C ARG A 141 13.76 -5.13 -13.64
N ILE A 142 13.37 -5.74 -12.53
CA ILE A 142 12.76 -7.05 -12.49
C ILE A 142 11.29 -6.87 -12.89
N SER A 143 10.77 -7.70 -13.80
CA SER A 143 9.36 -7.65 -14.23
C SER A 143 8.55 -8.79 -13.63
N LEU A 144 7.23 -8.59 -13.54
CA LEU A 144 6.33 -9.62 -12.96
C LEU A 144 6.35 -10.88 -13.81
N GLU A 145 6.48 -10.71 -15.13
CA GLU A 145 6.58 -11.81 -16.08
C GLU A 145 7.89 -12.58 -15.91
N ALA A 146 9.01 -11.89 -15.69
CA ALA A 146 10.28 -12.53 -15.41
C ALA A 146 10.22 -13.37 -14.13
N VAL A 147 9.69 -12.82 -13.03
CA VAL A 147 9.56 -13.56 -11.77
C VAL A 147 8.62 -14.75 -11.94
N ARG A 148 7.50 -14.58 -12.65
CA ARG A 148 6.59 -15.68 -12.95
C ARG A 148 7.28 -16.78 -13.76
N TYR A 149 8.04 -16.42 -14.79
CA TYR A 149 8.78 -17.39 -15.60
C TYR A 149 9.87 -18.10 -14.78
N ILE A 150 10.69 -17.35 -14.04
CA ILE A 150 11.75 -17.89 -13.18
C ILE A 150 11.17 -18.79 -12.08
N SER A 151 9.96 -18.51 -11.57
CA SER A 151 9.32 -19.37 -10.58
C SER A 151 8.92 -20.75 -11.11
N LEU A 152 8.81 -20.92 -12.43
CA LEU A 152 8.56 -22.21 -13.08
C LEU A 152 9.84 -23.04 -13.20
N VAL A 153 11.01 -22.40 -13.15
CA VAL A 153 12.32 -23.06 -13.17
C VAL A 153 12.48 -23.90 -11.91
N ARG A 154 13.03 -25.11 -12.06
CA ARG A 154 13.12 -26.09 -10.99
C ARG A 154 13.77 -25.52 -9.72
N GLY A 155 13.05 -25.61 -8.59
CA GLY A 155 13.51 -25.18 -7.26
C GLY A 155 13.44 -23.66 -6.98
N TRP A 156 13.13 -22.83 -7.97
CA TRP A 156 13.19 -21.37 -7.82
C TRP A 156 12.01 -20.76 -7.08
N LEU A 157 10.83 -21.36 -7.16
CA LEU A 157 9.70 -20.93 -6.33
C LEU A 157 10.03 -21.05 -4.84
N GLY A 158 10.62 -22.18 -4.43
CA GLY A 158 11.07 -22.39 -3.05
C GLY A 158 12.15 -21.39 -2.64
N ARG A 159 13.09 -21.06 -3.53
CA ARG A 159 14.14 -20.07 -3.26
C ARG A 159 13.60 -18.65 -3.13
N LEU A 160 12.63 -18.28 -3.97
CA LEU A 160 11.91 -17.01 -3.88
C LEU A 160 11.14 -16.90 -2.56
N LEU A 161 10.47 -17.99 -2.15
CA LEU A 161 9.75 -18.05 -0.89
C LEU A 161 10.70 -17.95 0.31
N TRP A 162 11.83 -18.66 0.26
CA TRP A 162 12.90 -18.54 1.24
C TRP A 162 13.38 -17.10 1.38
N LEU A 163 13.59 -16.39 0.26
CA LEU A 163 14.01 -14.98 0.28
C LEU A 163 12.97 -14.07 0.94
N LEU A 164 11.69 -14.23 0.61
CA LEU A 164 10.60 -13.45 1.22
C LEU A 164 10.47 -13.71 2.73
N ASN A 165 10.66 -14.97 3.13
CA ASN A 165 10.65 -15.37 4.53
C ASN A 165 11.87 -14.88 5.30
N ASP A 166 13.05 -14.88 4.68
CA ASP A 166 14.28 -14.34 5.28
C ASP A 166 14.14 -12.84 5.55
N ILE A 167 13.61 -12.08 4.58
CA ILE A 167 13.29 -10.65 4.76
C ILE A 167 12.33 -10.44 5.94
N LEU A 168 11.28 -11.25 6.03
CA LEU A 168 10.30 -11.16 7.11
C LEU A 168 10.91 -11.54 8.47
N TYR A 169 11.74 -12.58 8.51
CA TYR A 169 12.34 -13.11 9.73
C TYR A 169 13.41 -12.16 10.29
N VAL A 170 14.34 -11.71 9.43
CA VAL A 170 15.44 -10.81 9.81
C VAL A 170 14.94 -9.36 9.95
N SER A 171 13.77 -9.04 9.40
CA SER A 171 13.24 -7.67 9.32
C SER A 171 14.19 -6.69 8.63
N LYS A 172 14.97 -7.20 7.66
CA LYS A 172 15.94 -6.43 6.88
C LYS A 172 15.66 -6.60 5.40
N LEU A 173 15.47 -5.48 4.71
CA LEU A 173 15.34 -5.48 3.25
C LEU A 173 16.69 -5.73 2.58
N LEU A 174 16.66 -6.39 1.44
CA LEU A 174 17.83 -6.53 0.58
C LEU A 174 18.26 -5.15 0.08
N PRO A 175 19.58 -4.93 -0.15
CA PRO A 175 20.07 -3.66 -0.68
C PRO A 175 19.35 -3.24 -1.97
N GLY A 176 18.88 -2.00 -2.01
CA GLY A 176 18.18 -1.41 -3.15
C GLY A 176 16.74 -1.90 -3.33
N LEU A 177 16.22 -2.75 -2.43
CA LEU A 177 14.84 -3.22 -2.52
C LEU A 177 13.82 -2.16 -2.06
N ASP A 178 14.22 -1.28 -1.17
CA ASP A 178 13.50 -0.09 -0.70
C ASP A 178 13.55 1.09 -1.66
N ASP A 179 14.41 1.03 -2.68
CA ASP A 179 14.46 2.06 -3.72
C ASP A 179 13.14 2.13 -4.49
N GLY A 180 12.65 3.35 -4.67
CA GLY A 180 11.44 3.65 -5.43
C GLY A 180 11.73 4.66 -6.53
N LEU A 181 11.21 4.42 -7.74
CA LEU A 181 11.25 5.41 -8.80
C LEU A 181 9.97 6.26 -8.76
N ALA A 182 10.11 7.54 -8.38
CA ALA A 182 9.02 8.50 -8.47
C ALA A 182 8.78 8.92 -9.94
N VAL A 183 7.58 8.66 -10.44
CA VAL A 183 7.10 9.06 -11.76
C VAL A 183 5.95 10.04 -11.57
N LEU A 184 5.99 11.17 -12.28
CA LEU A 184 4.92 12.17 -12.27
C LEU A 184 3.97 11.88 -13.41
N LEU A 185 2.72 11.51 -13.09
CA LEU A 185 1.68 11.30 -14.10
C LEU A 185 0.86 12.58 -14.28
N PRO A 186 0.66 13.09 -15.50
CA PRO A 186 -0.13 14.29 -15.73
C PRO A 186 -1.60 14.06 -15.38
N LYS A 187 -2.22 15.01 -14.66
CA LYS A 187 -3.68 15.09 -14.47
C LYS A 187 -4.36 15.83 -15.62
N VAL A 188 -3.64 16.77 -16.22
CA VAL A 188 -4.09 17.65 -17.31
C VAL A 188 -3.14 17.52 -18.50
N ALA A 189 -3.58 17.91 -19.69
CA ALA A 189 -2.84 17.70 -20.94
C ALA A 189 -1.43 18.35 -20.94
N ALA A 190 -1.29 19.54 -20.34
CA ALA A 190 -0.04 20.27 -20.25
C ALA A 190 0.22 20.70 -18.80
N PRO A 191 0.81 19.83 -17.96
CA PRO A 191 1.04 20.15 -16.55
C PRO A 191 2.14 21.22 -16.42
N GLN A 192 1.85 22.27 -15.66
CA GLN A 192 2.82 23.33 -15.37
C GLN A 192 3.34 23.25 -13.94
N GLU A 193 2.54 22.73 -13.01
CA GLU A 193 2.87 22.66 -11.59
C GLU A 193 2.83 21.22 -11.03
N PHE A 194 3.38 21.02 -9.83
CA PHE A 194 3.26 19.73 -9.13
C PHE A 194 1.81 19.33 -8.85
N ALA A 195 0.95 20.31 -8.57
CA ALA A 195 -0.48 20.10 -8.34
C ALA A 195 -1.19 19.45 -9.54
N ASP A 196 -0.70 19.72 -10.75
CA ASP A 196 -1.17 19.16 -12.02
C ASP A 196 -0.70 17.73 -12.26
N THR A 197 0.08 17.18 -11.34
CA THR A 197 0.63 15.82 -11.47
C THR A 197 0.15 14.93 -10.33
N ARG A 198 0.13 13.62 -10.60
CA ARG A 198 0.00 12.56 -9.60
C ARG A 198 1.36 11.90 -9.45
N PRO A 199 2.07 12.12 -8.33
CA PRO A 199 3.27 11.35 -8.05
C PRO A 199 2.89 9.91 -7.78
N ILE A 200 3.46 8.98 -8.54
CA ILE A 200 3.39 7.54 -8.29
C ILE A 200 4.79 7.00 -8.06
N THR A 201 4.94 6.13 -7.07
CA THR A 201 6.21 5.45 -6.81
C THR A 201 6.16 4.05 -7.42
N LEU A 202 7.05 3.77 -8.36
CA LEU A 202 7.28 2.43 -8.86
C LEU A 202 8.23 1.69 -7.92
N SER A 203 7.66 0.91 -7.00
CA SER A 203 8.43 0.04 -6.11
C SER A 203 8.85 -1.26 -6.80
N ASN A 204 9.91 -1.87 -6.27
CA ASN A 204 10.39 -3.18 -6.67
C ASN A 204 9.34 -4.29 -6.45
N ILE A 205 9.43 -5.34 -7.27
CA ILE A 205 8.39 -6.39 -7.31
C ILE A 205 8.41 -7.25 -6.06
N LEU A 206 9.59 -7.59 -5.54
CA LEU A 206 9.70 -8.38 -4.33
C LEU A 206 9.08 -7.64 -3.14
N LEU A 207 9.31 -6.32 -3.03
CA LEU A 207 8.70 -5.49 -1.99
C LEU A 207 7.18 -5.45 -2.12
N LYS A 208 6.65 -5.28 -3.34
CA LYS A 208 5.20 -5.34 -3.60
C LYS A 208 4.61 -6.70 -3.25
N THR A 209 5.32 -7.78 -3.55
CA THR A 209 4.90 -9.16 -3.26
C THR A 209 4.86 -9.40 -1.76
N LEU A 210 5.91 -8.98 -1.04
CA LEU A 210 5.95 -9.01 0.43
C LEU A 210 4.79 -8.22 1.04
N ALA A 211 4.54 -6.99 0.57
CA ALA A 211 3.43 -6.18 1.03
C ALA A 211 2.07 -6.86 0.78
N GLN A 212 1.88 -7.51 -0.37
CA GLN A 212 0.65 -8.24 -0.69
C GLN A 212 0.45 -9.47 0.20
N LEU A 213 1.53 -10.20 0.51
CA LEU A 213 1.50 -11.33 1.45
C LEU A 213 1.13 -10.86 2.86
N LEU A 214 1.76 -9.78 3.34
CA LEU A 214 1.44 -9.16 4.63
C LEU A 214 -0.01 -8.68 4.67
N LEU A 215 -0.48 -7.98 3.63
CA LEU A 215 -1.88 -7.54 3.54
C LEU A 215 -2.84 -8.73 3.52
N ARG A 216 -2.51 -9.84 2.87
CA ARG A 216 -3.39 -11.01 2.84
C ARG A 216 -3.57 -11.62 4.24
N ARG A 217 -2.54 -11.58 5.09
CA ARG A 217 -2.60 -12.02 6.49
C ARG A 217 -3.24 -10.99 7.42
N GLY A 218 -2.88 -9.72 7.27
CA GLY A 218 -3.31 -8.64 8.16
C GLY A 218 -4.72 -8.13 7.87
N LEU A 219 -5.14 -8.06 6.61
CA LEU A 219 -6.42 -7.45 6.24
C LEU A 219 -7.63 -8.09 6.93
N PRO A 220 -7.74 -9.43 7.09
CA PRO A 220 -8.82 -10.04 7.87
C PRO A 220 -8.90 -9.53 9.32
N LEU A 221 -7.74 -9.28 9.95
CA LEU A 221 -7.66 -8.75 11.32
C LEU A 221 -8.11 -7.29 11.39
N LEU A 222 -7.97 -6.54 10.30
CA LEU A 222 -8.37 -5.13 10.19
C LEU A 222 -9.83 -4.92 9.79
N ARG A 223 -10.52 -5.95 9.28
CA ARG A 223 -11.90 -5.82 8.80
C ARG A 223 -12.89 -5.30 9.85
N PRO A 224 -12.87 -5.76 11.11
CA PRO A 224 -13.83 -5.32 12.13
C PRO A 224 -13.76 -3.80 12.39
N ILE A 225 -12.57 -3.23 12.22
CA ILE A 225 -12.27 -1.81 12.42
C ILE A 225 -12.81 -0.96 11.27
N GLY A 226 -12.94 -1.56 10.08
CA GLY A 226 -13.28 -0.87 8.83
C GLY A 226 -14.76 -0.91 8.44
N ASN A 227 -15.68 -1.10 9.39
CA ASN A 227 -17.11 -1.21 9.05
C ASN A 227 -17.64 0.04 8.33
N LEU A 228 -17.15 1.22 8.72
CA LEU A 228 -17.47 2.50 8.08
C LEU A 228 -16.51 2.89 6.94
N GLN A 229 -15.51 2.05 6.63
CA GLN A 229 -14.59 2.28 5.52
C GLN A 229 -15.19 1.75 4.22
N PHE A 230 -15.28 2.62 3.22
CA PHE A 230 -15.80 2.29 1.88
C PHE A 230 -14.71 1.88 0.89
N CYS A 231 -13.44 2.14 1.21
CA CYS A 231 -12.29 1.64 0.44
C CYS A 231 -11.90 0.22 0.89
N LYS A 232 -12.79 -0.76 0.70
CA LYS A 232 -12.57 -2.17 1.07
C LYS A 232 -13.04 -3.12 -0.04
N THR A 233 -12.58 -4.38 0.01
CA THR A 233 -13.02 -5.41 -0.94
C THR A 233 -14.53 -5.59 -0.85
N GLY A 234 -15.22 -5.52 -1.99
CA GLY A 234 -16.67 -5.66 -2.08
C GLY A 234 -17.45 -4.36 -1.90
N SER A 235 -16.80 -3.24 -1.56
CA SER A 235 -17.42 -1.92 -1.50
C SER A 235 -17.02 -1.06 -2.68
N GLN A 236 -17.95 -0.22 -3.13
CA GLN A 236 -17.72 0.78 -4.17
C GLN A 236 -17.93 2.19 -3.62
N SER A 237 -17.19 3.18 -4.15
CA SER A 237 -17.32 4.57 -3.73
C SER A 237 -18.72 5.15 -3.93
N VAL A 238 -19.52 4.58 -4.85
CA VAL A 238 -20.92 4.98 -5.05
C VAL A 238 -21.80 4.66 -3.85
N GLU A 239 -21.51 3.60 -3.09
CA GLU A 239 -22.26 3.26 -1.87
C GLU A 239 -22.16 4.35 -0.81
N LEU A 240 -20.97 4.94 -0.64
CA LEU A 240 -20.78 6.09 0.25
C LEU A 240 -21.63 7.28 -0.20
N ILE A 241 -21.64 7.58 -1.51
CA ILE A 241 -22.42 8.70 -2.07
C ILE A 241 -23.91 8.46 -1.84
N LEU A 242 -24.40 7.22 -2.06
CA LEU A 242 -25.80 6.86 -1.85
C LEU A 242 -26.18 6.91 -0.37
N ALA A 243 -25.31 6.43 0.52
CA ALA A 243 -25.52 6.51 1.97
C ALA A 243 -25.61 7.98 2.44
N LEU A 244 -24.69 8.84 2.00
CA LEU A 244 -24.72 10.27 2.31
C LEU A 244 -25.97 10.96 1.75
N ARG A 245 -26.39 10.62 0.53
CA ARG A 245 -27.65 11.12 -0.06
C ARG A 245 -28.86 10.70 0.76
N ARG A 246 -28.91 9.44 1.21
CA ARG A 246 -30.02 8.94 2.02
C ARG A 246 -30.09 9.66 3.37
N LEU A 247 -28.95 9.86 4.03
CA LEU A 247 -28.89 10.62 5.29
C LEU A 247 -29.34 12.07 5.11
N ALA A 248 -28.89 12.74 4.05
CA ALA A 248 -29.32 14.10 3.73
C ALA A 248 -30.84 14.17 3.47
N GLN A 249 -31.39 13.20 2.75
CA GLN A 249 -32.83 13.11 2.49
C GLN A 249 -33.63 12.91 3.79
N GLN A 250 -33.19 12.00 4.67
CA GLN A 250 -33.85 11.76 5.95
C GLN A 250 -33.82 13.00 6.86
N ALA A 251 -32.70 13.70 6.93
CA ALA A 251 -32.61 14.94 7.68
C ALA A 251 -33.56 16.02 7.14
N HIS A 252 -33.69 16.12 5.81
CA HIS A 252 -34.65 17.01 5.18
C HIS A 252 -36.11 16.64 5.51
N GLU A 253 -36.47 15.35 5.42
CA GLU A 253 -37.80 14.84 5.77
C GLU A 253 -38.17 15.12 7.23
N TRP A 254 -37.19 15.03 8.15
CA TRP A 254 -37.37 15.31 9.58
C TRP A 254 -37.24 16.78 9.96
N ARG A 255 -36.94 17.66 9.01
CA ARG A 255 -36.67 19.10 9.23
C ARG A 255 -35.53 19.34 10.24
N GLU A 256 -34.57 18.44 10.27
CA GLU A 256 -33.38 18.53 11.11
C GLU A 256 -32.23 19.22 10.37
N THR A 257 -31.37 19.90 11.11
CA THR A 257 -30.20 20.55 10.51
C THR A 257 -29.13 19.50 10.21
N PHE A 258 -28.68 19.42 8.96
CA PHE A 258 -27.66 18.46 8.51
C PHE A 258 -26.34 19.15 8.18
N TRP A 259 -25.25 18.69 8.80
CA TRP A 259 -23.90 19.20 8.59
C TRP A 259 -23.00 18.11 7.99
N ILE A 260 -22.23 18.47 6.96
CA ILE A 260 -21.16 17.61 6.43
C ILE A 260 -19.82 18.23 6.80
N ILE A 261 -18.99 17.48 7.52
CA ILE A 261 -17.62 17.88 7.82
C ILE A 261 -16.68 17.11 6.89
N LYS A 262 -16.02 17.83 5.97
CA LYS A 262 -15.01 17.26 5.09
C LYS A 262 -13.64 17.38 5.72
N LEU A 263 -13.09 16.24 6.15
CA LEU A 263 -11.71 16.13 6.62
C LEU A 263 -10.84 15.62 5.47
N ASP A 264 -9.80 16.38 5.11
CA ASP A 264 -8.80 15.98 4.13
C ASP A 264 -7.41 16.05 4.77
N VAL A 265 -6.71 14.91 4.79
CA VAL A 265 -5.40 14.79 5.43
C VAL A 265 -4.34 15.05 4.38
N ARG A 266 -3.67 16.20 4.46
CA ARG A 266 -2.56 16.53 3.57
C ARG A 266 -1.37 15.62 3.89
N ARG A 267 -0.84 14.93 2.88
CA ARG A 267 0.35 14.09 3.00
C ARG A 267 1.53 14.96 3.43
N LEU A 268 2.02 14.79 4.66
CA LEU A 268 3.22 15.48 5.13
C LEU A 268 4.45 14.89 4.42
N PRO A 269 5.32 15.71 3.82
CA PRO A 269 6.54 15.24 3.16
C PRO A 269 7.53 14.57 4.12
N ASP A 270 7.50 14.93 5.41
CA ASP A 270 8.60 14.64 6.34
C ASP A 270 8.47 13.37 7.18
N SER A 271 7.43 12.53 7.01
CA SER A 271 7.50 11.21 7.63
C SER A 271 6.44 10.20 7.13
N PRO A 272 6.76 9.42 6.10
CA PRO A 272 6.10 8.14 5.84
C PRO A 272 6.05 7.26 7.10
N SER A 273 7.08 7.37 7.95
CA SER A 273 7.22 6.70 9.24
C SER A 273 6.25 7.15 10.33
N LEU A 274 5.80 8.42 10.35
CA LEU A 274 4.80 8.89 11.34
C LEU A 274 3.39 8.43 10.94
N PHE A 275 3.10 8.39 9.63
CA PHE A 275 1.83 7.87 9.14
C PHE A 275 1.73 6.35 9.29
N SER A 276 2.80 5.59 9.00
CA SER A 276 2.84 4.15 9.22
C SER A 276 2.89 3.78 10.71
N ALA A 277 3.58 4.56 11.55
CA ALA A 277 3.51 4.41 13.00
C ALA A 277 2.10 4.70 13.53
N GLY A 278 1.45 5.79 13.08
CA GLY A 278 0.08 6.11 13.49
C GLY A 278 -0.94 5.07 13.04
N ILE A 279 -0.78 4.47 11.86
CA ILE A 279 -1.60 3.31 11.45
C ILE A 279 -1.29 2.09 12.32
N GLY A 280 -0.01 1.77 12.56
CA GLY A 280 0.38 0.65 13.41
C GLY A 280 -0.16 0.79 14.84
N GLU A 281 -0.11 1.99 15.40
CA GLU A 281 -0.66 2.36 16.70
C GLU A 281 -2.18 2.23 16.73
N ALA A 282 -2.89 2.75 15.70
CA ALA A 282 -4.33 2.59 15.60
C ALA A 282 -4.73 1.11 15.51
N ILE A 283 -3.96 0.29 14.81
CA ILE A 283 -4.19 -1.16 14.72
C ILE A 283 -3.96 -1.83 16.09
N ASP A 284 -2.86 -1.53 16.77
CA ASP A 284 -2.54 -2.14 18.08
C ASP A 284 -3.54 -1.71 19.15
N GLN A 285 -3.94 -0.43 19.17
CA GLN A 285 -4.97 0.09 20.07
C GLN A 285 -6.31 -0.59 19.83
N VAL A 286 -6.73 -0.72 18.56
CA VAL A 286 -8.01 -1.37 18.27
C VAL A 286 -7.96 -2.87 18.58
N ILE A 287 -6.84 -3.56 18.34
CA ILE A 287 -6.67 -4.96 18.78
C ILE A 287 -6.83 -5.07 20.30
N GLN A 288 -6.28 -4.13 21.08
CA GLN A 288 -6.41 -4.09 22.53
C GLN A 288 -7.86 -3.76 22.96
N ASP A 289 -8.51 -2.79 22.33
CA ASP A 289 -9.90 -2.40 22.63
C ASP A 289 -10.87 -3.55 22.28
N MET A 290 -10.61 -4.25 21.17
CA MET A 290 -11.37 -5.42 20.73
C MET A 290 -11.19 -6.64 21.63
N ALA A 291 -10.09 -6.73 22.40
CA ALA A 291 -9.87 -7.85 23.33
C ALA A 291 -10.84 -7.81 24.53
N GLY A 292 -11.58 -6.71 24.74
CA GLY A 292 -12.48 -6.52 25.88
C GLY A 292 -13.91 -6.08 25.56
N THR A 293 -14.27 -5.78 24.31
CA THR A 293 -15.62 -5.26 23.98
C THR A 293 -16.33 -6.04 22.87
N ASP A 294 -17.58 -6.42 23.14
CA ASP A 294 -18.52 -6.93 22.14
C ASP A 294 -19.06 -5.72 21.34
N ILE A 295 -18.54 -5.51 20.12
CA ILE A 295 -18.90 -4.36 19.30
C ILE A 295 -20.34 -4.51 18.80
N ARG A 296 -21.30 -3.98 19.55
CA ARG A 296 -22.69 -3.84 19.10
C ARG A 296 -22.87 -2.51 18.36
N GLY A 297 -23.15 -2.60 17.05
CA GLY A 297 -23.46 -1.46 16.19
C GLY A 297 -24.88 -0.93 16.31
N ASP A 298 -25.58 -1.23 17.42
CA ASP A 298 -27.01 -0.92 17.55
C ASP A 298 -27.20 0.40 18.30
N HIS A 299 -27.35 1.49 17.56
CA HIS A 299 -27.92 2.72 18.09
C HIS A 299 -29.45 2.57 18.10
N PRO A 300 -30.16 2.77 19.22
CA PRO A 300 -31.58 2.40 19.38
C PRO A 300 -32.58 3.16 18.48
N ARG A 301 -32.10 4.20 17.78
CA ARG A 301 -32.90 5.01 16.83
C ARG A 301 -32.46 4.87 15.37
N LEU A 302 -31.38 4.14 15.10
CA LEU A 302 -30.93 3.92 13.72
C LEU A 302 -31.43 2.55 13.26
N PRO A 303 -31.96 2.43 12.04
CA PRO A 303 -32.24 1.12 11.48
C PRO A 303 -30.94 0.31 11.39
N PRO A 304 -31.01 -1.01 11.54
CA PRO A 304 -29.82 -1.87 11.38
C PRO A 304 -29.19 -1.61 10.01
N ALA A 305 -27.85 -1.66 9.96
CA ALA A 305 -27.10 -1.40 8.74
C ALA A 305 -27.66 -2.31 7.61
N PRO A 306 -28.02 -1.76 6.44
CA PRO A 306 -28.70 -2.50 5.38
C PRO A 306 -27.86 -3.64 4.76
N PHE A 307 -26.59 -3.76 5.16
CA PHE A 307 -25.63 -4.74 4.66
C PHE A 307 -25.02 -5.60 5.77
N ALA A 308 -25.72 -5.84 6.88
CA ALA A 308 -25.32 -6.87 7.83
C ALA A 308 -25.36 -8.24 7.10
N ILE A 309 -24.20 -8.65 6.55
CA ILE A 309 -23.99 -9.98 6.01
C ILE A 309 -24.21 -10.94 7.16
N GLY A 310 -25.32 -11.70 7.09
CA GLY A 310 -25.86 -12.49 8.17
C GLY A 310 -24.85 -13.44 8.79
N VAL A 311 -24.65 -13.28 10.10
CA VAL A 311 -24.36 -14.41 10.98
C VAL A 311 -25.71 -14.78 11.59
N PRO A 312 -26.29 -15.95 11.29
CA PRO A 312 -27.51 -16.37 11.97
C PRO A 312 -27.20 -16.52 13.46
N PRO A 313 -28.10 -16.07 14.37
CA PRO A 313 -27.88 -16.22 15.80
C PRO A 313 -27.84 -17.71 16.14
N GLY A 314 -26.66 -18.20 16.48
CA GLY A 314 -26.45 -19.55 16.95
C GLY A 314 -27.21 -19.78 18.26
N ARG A 315 -28.11 -20.76 18.25
CA ARG A 315 -28.72 -21.32 19.46
C ARG A 315 -27.61 -21.74 20.42
N ARG A 316 -27.69 -21.29 21.67
CA ARG A 316 -26.91 -21.88 22.77
C ARG A 316 -27.33 -23.35 22.90
N PRO A 317 -26.40 -24.31 23.02
CA PRO A 317 -26.76 -25.66 23.41
C PRO A 317 -27.22 -25.62 24.87
N GLU A 318 -28.48 -25.99 25.10
CA GLU A 318 -28.95 -26.35 26.43
C GLU A 318 -28.24 -27.64 26.83
N ILE A 319 -27.50 -27.58 27.93
CA ILE A 319 -26.95 -28.74 28.61
C ILE A 319 -28.13 -29.41 29.35
N ARG A 320 -28.48 -30.61 28.91
CA ARG A 320 -29.07 -31.66 29.73
C ARG A 320 -28.30 -32.95 29.48
#